data_AF-A0A3N5JLK2-F1
#
_entry.id   AF-A0A3N5JLK2-F1
#
_cell.length_a   1.000
_cell.length_b   1.000
_cell.length_c   1.000
_cell.angle_alpha   90.00
_cell.angle_beta   90.00
_cell.angle_gamma   90.00
#
_symmetry.space_group_name_H-M   'P 1'
#
loop_
_entity.id
_entity.type
_entity.pdbx_description
1 polymer ?
#
loop_
_entity_poly.entity_id
_entity_poly.type
_entity_poly.pdbx_seq_one_letter_code
_entity_poly.pdbx_strand_id
1 'polypeptide(L)'
;MFKWTCALKNKGKTCIRKFNHIGRLCEGCSHFLDEKIHYQPRIVIDNAAFERFQQEIEEFDEWVAEHRERDLDIWCRVRLIKPRFRKIIYGAKAQLRLEGYLLVSKEGFIGLTPFDDYFYAYLTPQQQDRLRISANDTFDARGRMKLDRGRVLFSALWAIQIQERSGGITWNNSRALVAKNSAVELSDQPESCLHCPYGALADVVIQEKQQNKLVRTLYCLEGYPTPEVCGFQAMEMLDRCHKKQQKME
;
A
#
# COMPACT_ATOMS: atom_id res chain seq x y z
N MET A 1 -11.55 5.99 -22.65
CA MET A 1 -12.61 6.90 -23.16
C MET A 1 -13.05 6.36 -24.52
N PHE A 2 -14.32 6.39 -24.88
CA PHE A 2 -14.77 5.98 -26.22
C PHE A 2 -14.91 7.19 -27.12
N LYS A 3 -14.30 7.14 -28.30
CA LYS A 3 -14.43 8.17 -29.31
C LYS A 3 -15.27 7.62 -30.45
N TRP A 4 -16.50 8.11 -30.52
CA TRP A 4 -17.45 7.74 -31.56
C TRP A 4 -17.30 8.68 -32.76
N THR A 5 -17.04 8.10 -33.93
CA THR A 5 -16.93 8.86 -35.17
C THR A 5 -17.81 8.28 -36.26
N CYS A 6 -18.22 9.11 -37.22
CA CYS A 6 -19.00 8.68 -38.36
C CYS A 6 -18.36 9.21 -39.64
N ALA A 7 -17.94 8.32 -40.52
CA ALA A 7 -17.25 8.67 -41.77
C ALA A 7 -18.11 9.54 -42.70
N LEU A 8 -19.44 9.40 -42.67
CA LEU A 8 -20.36 10.24 -43.46
C LEU A 8 -20.46 11.66 -42.91
N LYS A 9 -20.65 11.80 -41.59
CA LYS A 9 -20.70 13.12 -40.95
C LYS A 9 -19.39 13.87 -41.08
N ASN A 10 -18.26 13.18 -40.98
CA ASN A 10 -16.93 13.77 -41.19
C ASN A 10 -16.74 14.30 -42.63
N LYS A 11 -17.46 13.74 -43.60
CA LYS A 11 -17.50 14.20 -45.00
C LYS A 11 -18.62 15.22 -45.28
N GLY A 12 -19.27 15.76 -44.23
CA GLY A 12 -20.36 16.74 -44.35
C GLY A 12 -21.69 16.16 -44.86
N LYS A 13 -21.82 14.82 -44.94
CA LYS A 13 -23.04 14.16 -45.43
C LYS A 13 -24.03 13.87 -44.31
N THR A 14 -25.31 13.86 -44.65
CA THR A 14 -26.40 13.48 -43.74
C THR A 14 -26.37 11.99 -43.43
N CYS A 15 -26.78 11.63 -42.21
CA CYS A 15 -26.88 10.24 -41.79
C CYS A 15 -28.01 9.52 -42.55
N ILE A 16 -27.73 8.35 -43.14
CA ILE A 16 -28.73 7.52 -43.85
C ILE A 16 -29.85 7.06 -42.92
N ARG A 17 -29.52 6.82 -41.63
CA ARG A 17 -30.49 6.47 -40.58
C ARG A 17 -31.16 7.69 -39.92
N LYS A 18 -30.93 8.90 -40.46
CA LYS A 18 -31.49 10.19 -39.98
C LYS A 18 -31.19 10.53 -38.51
N PHE A 19 -30.09 10.01 -37.96
CA PHE A 19 -29.67 10.38 -36.62
C PHE A 19 -28.95 11.74 -36.60
N ASN A 20 -29.31 12.58 -35.63
CA ASN A 20 -28.71 13.90 -35.43
C ASN A 20 -27.39 13.85 -34.66
N HIS A 21 -27.14 12.77 -33.91
CA HIS A 21 -25.95 12.59 -33.08
C HIS A 21 -25.35 11.20 -33.28
N ILE A 22 -24.04 11.09 -33.13
CA ILE A 22 -23.32 9.82 -33.17
C ILE A 22 -23.40 9.22 -31.76
N GLY A 23 -23.83 7.97 -31.64
CA GLY A 23 -24.08 7.36 -30.33
C GLY A 23 -24.24 5.84 -30.40
N ARG A 24 -24.65 5.23 -29.28
CA ARG A 24 -24.90 3.78 -29.17
C ARG A 24 -25.88 3.24 -30.22
N LEU A 25 -26.80 4.06 -30.71
CA LEU A 25 -27.76 3.69 -31.77
C LEU A 25 -27.11 3.52 -33.16
N CYS A 26 -25.83 3.89 -33.30
CA CYS A 26 -25.04 3.70 -34.51
C CYS A 26 -24.34 2.33 -34.57
N GLU A 27 -24.43 1.50 -33.51
CA GLU A 27 -23.93 0.12 -33.52
C GLU A 27 -24.51 -0.66 -34.72
N GLY A 28 -23.63 -1.41 -35.40
CA GLY A 28 -23.94 -2.15 -36.63
C GLY A 28 -23.96 -1.32 -37.93
N CYS A 29 -23.73 0.00 -37.88
CA CYS A 29 -23.60 0.81 -39.08
C CYS A 29 -22.18 0.72 -39.67
N SER A 30 -22.06 0.46 -40.98
CA SER A 30 -20.77 0.40 -41.71
C SER A 30 -19.96 1.70 -41.69
N HIS A 31 -20.60 2.83 -41.40
CA HIS A 31 -19.96 4.14 -41.34
C HIS A 31 -19.66 4.62 -39.92
N PHE A 32 -20.00 3.81 -38.90
CA PHE A 32 -19.74 4.09 -37.50
C PHE A 32 -18.42 3.46 -37.08
N LEU A 33 -17.56 4.25 -36.46
CA LEU A 33 -16.29 3.80 -35.89
C LEU A 33 -16.30 4.09 -34.40
N ASP A 34 -16.11 3.03 -33.61
CA ASP A 34 -15.89 3.13 -32.17
C ASP A 34 -14.41 2.89 -31.89
N GLU A 35 -13.71 3.95 -31.49
CA GLU A 35 -12.31 3.86 -31.09
C GLU A 35 -12.22 3.89 -29.56
N LYS A 36 -11.75 2.78 -29.01
CA LYS A 36 -11.46 2.68 -27.58
C LYS A 36 -10.10 3.31 -27.30
N ILE A 37 -10.13 4.55 -26.80
CA ILE A 37 -8.91 5.25 -26.39
C ILE A 37 -8.50 4.73 -25.02
N HIS A 38 -7.38 4.01 -25.02
CA HIS A 38 -6.63 3.63 -23.83
C HIS A 38 -5.62 4.74 -23.52
N TYR A 39 -5.67 5.30 -22.31
CA TYR A 39 -4.58 6.13 -21.83
C TYR A 39 -3.39 5.21 -21.56
N GLN A 40 -2.31 5.43 -22.30
CA GLN A 40 -1.05 4.78 -22.00
C GLN A 40 -0.18 5.75 -21.18
N PRO A 41 0.56 5.25 -20.18
CA PRO A 41 1.53 6.07 -19.49
C PRO A 41 2.53 6.61 -20.51
N ARG A 42 2.81 7.92 -20.43
CA ARG A 42 3.81 8.57 -21.28
C ARG A 42 5.13 8.58 -20.52
N ILE A 43 6.20 8.15 -21.18
CA ILE A 43 7.55 8.30 -20.66
C ILE A 43 7.89 9.80 -20.71
N VAL A 44 8.12 10.39 -19.53
CA VAL A 44 8.45 11.82 -19.37
C VAL A 44 9.95 12.03 -19.15
N ILE A 45 10.66 10.95 -18.80
CA ILE A 45 12.11 10.92 -18.63
C ILE A 45 12.81 10.73 -19.98
N ASP A 46 14.10 11.07 -20.05
CA ASP A 46 14.90 10.80 -21.24
C ASP A 46 15.13 9.29 -21.44
N ASN A 47 15.53 8.91 -22.65
CA ASN A 47 15.71 7.51 -23.02
C ASN A 47 16.78 6.80 -22.16
N ALA A 48 17.86 7.50 -21.81
CA ALA A 48 18.94 6.90 -21.02
C ALA A 48 18.49 6.62 -19.58
N ALA A 49 17.71 7.51 -18.99
CA ALA A 49 17.08 7.30 -17.69
C ALA A 49 16.07 6.15 -17.74
N PHE A 50 15.31 6.03 -18.83
CA PHE A 50 14.37 4.93 -19.01
C PHE A 50 15.07 3.58 -19.15
N GLU A 51 16.17 3.50 -19.90
CA GLU A 51 16.98 2.28 -20.04
C GLU A 51 17.58 1.84 -18.70
N ARG A 52 18.12 2.77 -17.91
CA ARG A 52 18.59 2.46 -16.54
C ARG A 52 17.47 1.93 -15.66
N PHE A 53 16.29 2.54 -15.70
CA PHE A 53 15.13 2.07 -14.95
C PHE A 53 14.68 0.66 -15.36
N GLN A 54 14.74 0.33 -16.65
CA GLN A 54 14.44 -1.04 -17.11
C GLN A 54 15.46 -2.05 -16.56
N GLN A 55 16.74 -1.71 -16.55
CA GLN A 55 17.79 -2.55 -15.96
C GLN A 55 17.57 -2.73 -14.46
N GLU A 56 17.28 -1.66 -13.72
CA GLU A 56 16.97 -1.73 -12.28
C GLU A 56 15.75 -2.63 -11.99
N ILE A 57 14.72 -2.61 -12.84
CA ILE A 57 13.57 -3.52 -12.73
C ILE A 57 13.98 -4.97 -12.95
N GLU A 58 14.76 -5.24 -14.01
CA GLU A 58 15.18 -6.60 -14.34
C GLU A 58 16.05 -7.20 -13.23
N GLU A 59 17.02 -6.43 -12.72
CA GLU A 59 17.84 -6.80 -11.57
C GLU A 59 16.99 -7.06 -10.32
N PHE A 60 15.99 -6.23 -10.06
CA PHE A 60 15.07 -6.42 -8.94
C PHE A 60 14.22 -7.68 -9.11
N ASP A 61 13.69 -7.95 -10.30
CA ASP A 61 12.87 -9.13 -10.57
C ASP A 61 13.67 -10.43 -10.45
N GLU A 62 14.92 -10.44 -10.92
CA GLU A 62 15.86 -11.55 -10.72
C GLU A 62 16.15 -11.76 -9.22
N TRP A 63 16.46 -10.68 -8.50
CA TRP A 63 16.69 -10.74 -7.06
C TRP A 63 15.46 -11.29 -6.31
N VAL A 64 14.25 -10.82 -6.66
CA VAL A 64 13.00 -11.34 -6.08
C VAL A 64 12.82 -12.82 -6.40
N ALA A 65 13.05 -13.23 -7.65
CA ALA A 65 12.90 -14.63 -8.05
C ALA A 65 13.83 -15.56 -7.26
N GLU A 66 15.07 -15.12 -6.99
CA GLU A 66 16.02 -15.87 -6.18
C GLU A 66 15.59 -15.95 -4.71
N HIS A 67 15.13 -14.85 -4.13
CA HIS A 67 14.95 -14.72 -2.68
C HIS A 67 13.53 -15.03 -2.19
N ARG A 68 12.54 -15.08 -3.10
CA ARG A 68 11.14 -15.31 -2.77
C ARG A 68 10.92 -16.68 -2.11
N GLU A 69 10.11 -16.69 -1.05
CA GLU A 69 9.82 -17.85 -0.19
C GLU A 69 11.04 -18.44 0.52
N ARG A 70 12.22 -17.79 0.47
CA ARG A 70 13.41 -18.21 1.20
C ARG A 70 13.49 -17.57 2.58
N ASP A 71 14.25 -18.23 3.43
CA ASP A 71 14.54 -17.80 4.79
C ASP A 71 15.87 -17.05 4.81
N LEU A 72 15.80 -15.74 5.05
CA LEU A 72 16.93 -14.82 4.98
C LEU A 72 17.15 -14.13 6.32
N ASP A 73 18.39 -13.79 6.60
CA ASP A 73 18.74 -12.92 7.71
C ASP A 73 18.43 -11.47 7.33
N ILE A 74 17.93 -10.70 8.28
CA ILE A 74 17.64 -9.28 8.11
C ILE A 74 18.18 -8.50 9.27
N TRP A 75 18.68 -7.31 8.97
CA TRP A 75 18.90 -6.25 9.93
C TRP A 75 18.09 -5.03 9.49
N CYS A 76 17.39 -4.37 10.41
CA CYS A 76 16.66 -3.16 10.03
C CYS A 76 16.43 -2.18 11.18
N ARG A 77 16.21 -0.92 10.81
CA ARG A 77 15.64 0.10 11.68
C ARG A 77 14.14 0.21 11.44
N VAL A 78 13.34 -0.01 12.48
CA VAL A 78 11.89 0.11 12.41
C VAL A 78 11.53 1.57 12.24
N ARG A 79 10.96 1.95 11.10
CA ARG A 79 10.45 3.31 10.90
C ARG A 79 9.08 3.50 11.55
N LEU A 80 8.18 2.54 11.35
CA LEU A 80 6.81 2.56 11.86
C LEU A 80 6.38 1.17 12.28
N ILE A 81 5.49 1.09 13.26
CA ILE A 81 4.77 -0.13 13.61
C ILE A 81 3.27 0.13 13.56
N LYS A 82 2.55 -0.75 12.89
CA LYS A 82 1.10 -0.61 12.65
C LYS A 82 0.37 -1.90 13.02
N PRO A 83 -0.77 -1.84 13.71
CA PRO A 83 -1.64 -3.00 13.83
C PRO A 83 -2.08 -3.47 12.44
N ARG A 84 -1.98 -4.77 12.18
CA ARG A 84 -2.44 -5.42 10.95
C ARG A 84 -3.81 -6.02 11.19
N PHE A 85 -4.80 -5.56 10.44
CA PHE A 85 -6.16 -6.09 10.52
C PHE A 85 -6.51 -6.92 9.28
N ARG A 86 -7.42 -7.87 9.49
CA ARG A 86 -8.13 -8.58 8.42
C ARG A 86 -9.63 -8.41 8.60
N LYS A 87 -10.29 -7.94 7.55
CA LYS A 87 -11.75 -7.86 7.48
C LYS A 87 -12.25 -9.07 6.73
N ILE A 88 -13.20 -9.80 7.29
CA ILE A 88 -13.87 -10.89 6.58
C ILE A 88 -15.34 -10.54 6.47
N ILE A 89 -15.86 -10.54 5.24
CA ILE A 89 -17.24 -10.21 4.91
C ILE A 89 -17.93 -11.50 4.45
N TYR A 90 -18.96 -11.90 5.20
CA TYR A 90 -19.81 -13.06 4.95
C TYR A 90 -21.26 -12.58 4.83
N GLY A 91 -21.77 -12.42 3.61
CA GLY A 91 -23.09 -11.85 3.37
C GLY A 91 -23.22 -10.46 4.00
N ALA A 92 -24.19 -10.27 4.90
CA ALA A 92 -24.41 -9.00 5.60
C ALA A 92 -23.52 -8.79 6.84
N LYS A 93 -22.72 -9.79 7.24
CA LYS A 93 -21.85 -9.70 8.43
C LYS A 93 -20.43 -9.35 8.01
N ALA A 94 -19.85 -8.35 8.67
CA ALA A 94 -18.43 -8.03 8.55
C ALA A 94 -17.76 -8.18 9.92
N GLN A 95 -16.57 -8.77 9.94
CA GLN A 95 -15.76 -8.88 11.14
C GLN A 95 -14.34 -8.39 10.86
N LEU A 96 -13.90 -7.38 11.61
CA LEU A 96 -12.51 -6.91 11.62
C LEU A 96 -11.75 -7.61 12.76
N ARG A 97 -10.67 -8.31 12.42
CA ARG A 97 -9.81 -9.03 13.36
C ARG A 97 -8.41 -8.46 13.35
N LEU A 98 -7.80 -8.31 14.51
CA LEU A 98 -6.36 -8.04 14.64
C LEU A 98 -5.63 -9.34 14.31
N GLU A 99 -4.84 -9.35 13.23
CA GLU A 99 -4.00 -10.50 12.89
C GLU A 99 -2.61 -10.39 13.50
N GLY A 100 -2.09 -9.17 13.67
CA GLY A 100 -0.76 -8.96 14.25
C GLY A 100 -0.30 -7.53 14.05
N TYR A 101 1.00 -7.36 13.81
CA TYR A 101 1.62 -6.06 13.61
C TYR A 101 2.51 -6.09 12.37
N LEU A 102 2.51 -4.97 11.65
CA LEU A 102 3.36 -4.73 10.50
C LEU A 102 4.41 -3.71 10.90
N LEU A 103 5.66 -4.16 10.93
CA LEU A 103 6.82 -3.29 11.00
C LEU A 103 7.10 -2.77 9.59
N VAL A 104 7.35 -1.48 9.48
CA VAL A 104 7.74 -0.81 8.24
C VAL A 104 9.16 -0.33 8.44
N SER A 105 10.05 -0.76 7.56
CA SER A 105 11.43 -0.29 7.47
C SER A 105 11.65 0.34 6.11
N LYS A 106 12.58 1.29 6.02
CA LYS A 106 13.01 1.89 4.74
C LYS A 106 14.50 1.65 4.46
N GLU A 107 15.24 1.32 5.51
CA GLU A 107 16.68 1.08 5.44
C GLU A 107 16.99 -0.19 6.24
N GLY A 108 17.89 -1.01 5.70
CA GLY A 108 18.34 -2.23 6.33
C GLY A 108 19.22 -3.09 5.44
N PHE A 109 19.44 -4.33 5.86
CA PHE A 109 20.11 -5.36 5.10
C PHE A 109 19.20 -6.58 4.98
N ILE A 110 19.18 -7.18 3.79
CA ILE A 110 18.58 -8.49 3.53
C ILE A 110 19.72 -9.41 3.09
N GLY A 111 20.08 -10.37 3.94
CA GLY A 111 21.32 -11.11 3.83
C GLY A 111 22.53 -10.17 3.91
N LEU A 112 23.32 -10.15 2.85
CA LEU A 112 24.48 -9.25 2.71
C LEU A 112 24.17 -8.00 1.87
N THR A 113 22.95 -7.91 1.33
CA THR A 113 22.58 -6.85 0.39
C THR A 113 21.98 -5.66 1.16
N PRO A 114 22.55 -4.44 1.03
CA PRO A 114 21.91 -3.25 1.55
C PRO A 114 20.59 -3.00 0.79
N PHE A 115 19.54 -2.66 1.53
CA PHE A 115 18.21 -2.42 0.97
C PHE A 115 17.73 -1.03 1.38
N ASP A 116 17.69 -0.11 0.41
CA ASP A 116 17.30 1.30 0.59
C ASP A 116 15.91 1.58 -0.03
N ASP A 117 14.95 0.71 0.28
CA ASP A 117 13.54 0.92 -0.03
C ASP A 117 12.65 0.29 1.06
N TYR A 118 11.35 0.47 0.95
CA TYR A 118 10.40 -0.04 1.91
C TYR A 118 10.29 -1.56 1.86
N PHE A 119 10.61 -2.19 2.99
CA PHE A 119 10.27 -3.57 3.27
C PHE A 119 9.55 -3.68 4.61
N TYR A 120 8.85 -4.78 4.77
CA TYR A 120 7.92 -4.99 5.86
C TYR A 120 8.25 -6.26 6.60
N ALA A 121 7.98 -6.29 7.90
CA ALA A 121 8.05 -7.51 8.67
C ALA A 121 6.78 -7.70 9.49
N TYR A 122 6.31 -8.94 9.54
CA TYR A 122 5.13 -9.31 10.30
C TYR A 122 5.52 -9.86 11.67
N LEU A 123 4.88 -9.34 12.71
CA LEU A 123 4.90 -9.90 14.05
C LEU A 123 3.52 -10.41 14.44
N THR A 124 3.49 -11.58 15.09
CA THR A 124 2.27 -12.04 15.73
C THR A 124 1.92 -11.16 16.94
N PRO A 125 0.65 -11.16 17.40
CA PRO A 125 0.26 -10.45 18.62
C PRO A 125 1.09 -10.82 19.84
N GLN A 126 1.47 -12.10 19.96
CA GLN A 126 2.29 -12.62 21.05
C GLN A 126 3.74 -12.15 20.96
N GLN A 127 4.32 -12.15 19.75
CA GLN A 127 5.67 -11.62 19.53
C GLN A 127 5.74 -10.15 19.89
N GLN A 128 4.76 -9.35 19.48
CA GLN A 128 4.74 -7.92 19.80
C GLN A 128 4.56 -7.64 21.29
N ASP A 129 3.65 -8.34 21.98
CA ASP A 129 3.49 -8.16 23.43
C ASP A 129 4.76 -8.51 24.22
N ARG A 130 5.50 -9.53 23.76
CA ARG A 130 6.77 -9.96 24.36
C ARG A 130 7.91 -9.00 24.06
N LEU A 131 8.10 -8.66 22.78
CA LEU A 131 9.26 -7.90 22.31
C LEU A 131 9.06 -6.40 22.47
N ARG A 132 7.82 -5.91 22.47
CA ARG A 132 7.47 -4.49 22.60
C ARG A 132 8.25 -3.60 21.64
N ILE A 133 8.37 -4.04 20.38
CA ILE A 133 9.11 -3.30 19.35
C ILE A 133 8.43 -1.95 19.13
N SER A 134 9.22 -0.90 19.05
CA SER A 134 8.75 0.48 18.85
C SER A 134 9.40 1.10 17.61
N ALA A 135 8.90 2.27 17.20
CA ALA A 135 9.56 3.03 16.14
C ALA A 135 10.98 3.43 16.58
N ASN A 136 11.91 3.39 15.64
CA ASN A 136 13.35 3.58 15.77
C ASN A 136 14.12 2.49 16.53
N ASP A 137 13.48 1.40 16.98
CA ASP A 137 14.23 0.21 17.42
C ASP A 137 14.99 -0.39 16.23
N THR A 138 16.16 -0.98 16.49
CA THR A 138 16.92 -1.76 15.51
C THR A 138 17.00 -3.21 15.96
N PHE A 139 16.90 -4.15 15.02
CA PHE A 139 16.98 -5.57 15.33
C PHE A 139 17.54 -6.39 14.17
N ASP A 140 18.13 -7.52 14.54
CA ASP A 140 18.45 -8.64 13.66
C ASP A 140 17.39 -9.73 13.80
N ALA A 141 17.05 -10.39 12.71
CA ALA A 141 16.16 -11.54 12.72
C ALA A 141 16.44 -12.43 11.53
N ARG A 142 15.90 -13.65 11.59
CA ARG A 142 15.75 -14.48 10.41
C ARG A 142 14.28 -14.59 10.04
N GLY A 143 13.96 -14.51 8.75
CA GLY A 143 12.57 -14.54 8.33
C GLY A 143 12.33 -14.99 6.91
N ARG A 144 11.10 -15.42 6.65
CA ARG A 144 10.67 -15.86 5.31
C ARG A 144 10.21 -14.69 4.46
N MET A 145 10.99 -14.38 3.41
CA MET A 145 10.68 -13.32 2.46
C MET A 145 9.54 -13.74 1.52
N LYS A 146 8.58 -12.83 1.30
CA LYS A 146 7.49 -12.98 0.34
C LYS A 146 7.26 -11.67 -0.40
N LEU A 147 6.73 -11.78 -1.62
CA LEU A 147 6.18 -10.62 -2.33
C LEU A 147 4.66 -10.60 -2.15
N ASP A 148 4.15 -9.58 -1.45
CA ASP A 148 2.73 -9.43 -1.12
C ASP A 148 2.11 -8.19 -1.80
N ARG A 149 1.72 -8.38 -3.07
CA ARG A 149 1.13 -7.33 -3.95
C ARG A 149 1.99 -6.07 -3.98
N GLY A 150 3.23 -6.22 -4.44
CA GLY A 150 4.19 -5.12 -4.55
C GLY A 150 4.87 -4.74 -3.23
N ARG A 151 4.80 -5.59 -2.20
CA ARG A 151 5.51 -5.38 -0.93
C ARG A 151 6.50 -6.50 -0.69
N VAL A 152 7.76 -6.17 -0.43
CA VAL A 152 8.72 -7.12 0.15
C VAL A 152 8.35 -7.31 1.63
N LEU A 153 7.88 -8.50 1.99
CA LEU A 153 7.34 -8.81 3.30
C LEU A 153 8.04 -10.03 3.90
N PHE A 154 8.62 -9.87 5.08
CA PHE A 154 9.03 -10.97 5.95
C PHE A 154 7.82 -11.48 6.72
N SER A 155 7.21 -12.54 6.20
CA SER A 155 5.91 -13.05 6.64
C SER A 155 5.95 -13.84 7.94
N ALA A 156 7.13 -14.30 8.35
CA ALA A 156 7.39 -14.95 9.61
C ALA A 156 8.80 -14.58 10.04
N LEU A 157 8.95 -14.11 11.28
CA LEU A 157 10.24 -13.78 11.90
C LEU A 157 10.52 -14.73 13.06
N TRP A 158 11.78 -15.15 13.18
CA TRP A 158 12.32 -15.89 14.31
C TRP A 158 13.75 -15.43 14.62
N ALA A 159 14.30 -15.93 15.73
CA ALA A 159 15.63 -15.53 16.22
C ALA A 159 15.82 -14.00 16.32
N ILE A 160 14.75 -13.28 16.69
CA ILE A 160 14.76 -11.82 16.77
C ILE A 160 15.68 -11.39 17.92
N GLN A 161 16.71 -10.61 17.61
CA GLN A 161 17.67 -10.02 18.55
C GLN A 161 17.62 -8.50 18.41
N ILE A 162 17.29 -7.81 19.50
CA ILE A 162 17.13 -6.37 19.49
C ILE A 162 18.48 -5.75 19.82
N GLN A 163 18.99 -4.92 18.91
CA GLN A 163 20.29 -4.27 19.03
C GLN A 163 20.16 -2.96 19.79
N GLU A 164 19.24 -2.09 19.38
CA GLU A 164 19.00 -0.81 20.03
C GLU A 164 17.52 -0.60 20.32
N ARG A 165 17.26 0.01 21.48
CA ARG A 165 15.92 0.42 21.92
C ARG A 165 15.81 1.92 21.86
N SER A 166 14.77 2.43 21.21
CA SER A 166 14.50 3.86 21.18
C SER A 166 13.77 4.36 22.44
N GLY A 167 13.13 3.44 23.19
CA GLY A 167 12.24 3.79 24.29
C GLY A 167 10.92 4.43 23.83
N GLY A 168 10.61 4.36 22.53
CA GLY A 168 9.43 4.96 21.94
C GLY A 168 8.12 4.30 22.37
N ILE A 169 7.02 4.98 22.06
CA ILE A 169 5.68 4.44 22.27
C ILE A 169 5.50 3.22 21.36
N THR A 170 5.06 2.11 21.95
CA THR A 170 4.77 0.87 21.25
C THR A 170 3.27 0.57 21.20
N TRP A 171 2.88 -0.24 20.22
CA TRP A 171 1.57 -0.87 20.21
C TRP A 171 1.55 -2.12 21.08
N ASN A 172 0.46 -2.30 21.82
CA ASN A 172 0.13 -3.54 22.50
C ASN A 172 -1.29 -3.98 22.10
N ASN A 173 -1.62 -5.23 22.42
CA ASN A 173 -2.89 -5.82 22.01
C ASN A 173 -4.11 -5.05 22.51
N SER A 174 -4.10 -4.56 23.75
CA SER A 174 -5.20 -3.77 24.30
C SER A 174 -5.42 -2.47 23.53
N ARG A 175 -4.35 -1.70 23.25
CA ARG A 175 -4.43 -0.45 22.47
C ARG A 175 -4.90 -0.71 21.05
N ALA A 176 -4.39 -1.75 20.41
CA ALA A 176 -4.82 -2.11 19.07
C ALA A 176 -6.31 -2.49 19.02
N LEU A 177 -6.83 -3.17 20.04
CA LEU A 177 -8.25 -3.52 20.13
C LEU A 177 -9.15 -2.30 20.40
N VAL A 178 -8.70 -1.35 21.22
CA VAL A 178 -9.42 -0.08 21.42
C VAL A 178 -9.46 0.70 20.11
N ALA A 179 -8.30 0.88 19.47
CA ALA A 179 -8.18 1.56 18.18
C ALA A 179 -9.04 0.90 17.08
N LYS A 180 -9.17 -0.43 17.10
CA LYS A 180 -10.06 -1.17 16.19
C LYS A 180 -11.52 -0.76 16.34
N ASN A 181 -11.98 -0.45 17.56
CA ASN A 181 -13.37 -0.09 17.83
C ASN A 181 -13.68 1.36 17.42
N SER A 182 -12.69 2.25 17.43
CA SER A 182 -12.78 3.62 16.92
C SER A 182 -12.43 3.74 15.44
N ALA A 183 -11.95 2.66 14.80
CA ALA A 183 -11.42 2.71 13.45
C ALA A 183 -12.50 3.09 12.43
N VAL A 184 -12.20 4.08 11.59
CA VAL A 184 -13.07 4.48 10.47
C VAL A 184 -12.41 4.07 9.16
N GLU A 185 -13.19 3.41 8.31
CA GLU A 185 -12.79 3.05 6.95
C GLU A 185 -12.76 4.31 6.08
N LEU A 186 -11.63 4.58 5.43
CA LEU A 186 -11.50 5.69 4.49
C LEU A 186 -11.98 5.26 3.10
N SER A 187 -12.63 6.18 2.39
CA SER A 187 -13.08 5.95 1.00
C SER A 187 -11.92 5.68 0.04
N ASP A 188 -10.79 6.31 0.31
CA ASP A 188 -9.60 6.31 -0.53
C ASP A 188 -8.35 5.89 0.28
N GLN A 189 -7.22 5.77 -0.41
CA GLN A 189 -5.92 5.42 0.19
C GLN A 189 -4.90 6.56 0.03
N PRO A 190 -5.13 7.72 0.67
CA PRO A 190 -4.20 8.84 0.59
C PRO A 190 -2.83 8.47 1.14
N GLU A 191 -1.78 8.86 0.42
CA GLU A 191 -0.38 8.54 0.73
C GLU A 191 0.02 8.99 2.15
N SER A 192 -0.45 10.16 2.56
CA SER A 192 -0.20 10.69 3.91
C SER A 192 -0.72 9.77 5.01
N CYS A 193 -1.88 9.13 4.82
CA CYS A 193 -2.42 8.16 5.77
C CYS A 193 -1.70 6.81 5.66
N LEU A 194 -1.23 6.40 4.48
CA LEU A 194 -0.41 5.20 4.32
C LEU A 194 0.91 5.27 5.11
N HIS A 195 1.45 6.46 5.33
CA HIS A 195 2.65 6.68 6.13
C HIS A 195 2.39 7.15 7.57
N CYS A 196 1.14 7.45 7.92
CA CYS A 196 0.76 7.80 9.29
C CYS A 196 0.85 6.57 10.23
N PRO A 197 1.34 6.70 11.48
CA PRO A 197 1.33 5.62 12.48
C PRO A 197 -0.06 5.03 12.76
N TYR A 198 -1.11 5.84 12.57
CA TYR A 198 -2.50 5.48 12.82
C TYR A 198 -3.28 5.07 11.55
N GLY A 199 -2.64 5.10 10.38
CA GLY A 199 -3.25 4.57 9.16
C GLY A 199 -2.93 3.08 8.99
N ALA A 200 -3.94 2.22 9.04
CA ALA A 200 -3.78 0.77 8.96
C ALA A 200 -4.44 0.20 7.70
N LEU A 201 -3.64 -0.42 6.82
CA LEU A 201 -4.16 -1.20 5.70
C LEU A 201 -4.70 -2.53 6.22
N ALA A 202 -5.96 -2.82 5.93
CA ALA A 202 -6.60 -4.09 6.24
C ALA A 202 -6.78 -4.91 4.96
N ASP A 203 -6.43 -6.20 5.03
CA ASP A 203 -6.78 -7.15 3.98
C ASP A 203 -8.26 -7.53 4.15
N VAL A 204 -9.06 -7.30 3.11
CA VAL A 204 -10.50 -7.59 3.11
C VAL A 204 -10.76 -8.82 2.25
N VAL A 205 -11.36 -9.83 2.86
CA VAL A 205 -11.82 -11.04 2.18
C VAL A 205 -13.34 -10.99 2.09
N ILE A 206 -13.85 -10.79 0.88
CA ILE A 206 -15.28 -10.85 0.58
C ILE A 206 -15.58 -12.27 0.11
N GLN A 207 -16.30 -13.03 0.93
CA GLN A 207 -16.71 -14.38 0.57
C GLN A 207 -18.02 -14.33 -0.21
N GLU A 208 -17.92 -14.56 -1.52
CA GLU A 208 -19.08 -14.77 -2.40
C GLU A 208 -19.26 -16.27 -2.68
N LYS A 209 -20.47 -16.68 -3.09
CA LYS A 209 -20.89 -18.10 -3.17
C LYS A 209 -19.94 -19.03 -3.95
N GLN A 210 -19.09 -18.51 -4.84
CA GLN A 210 -18.18 -19.31 -5.66
C GLN A 210 -16.71 -18.83 -5.63
N GLN A 211 -16.42 -17.61 -5.16
CA GLN A 211 -15.05 -17.06 -5.16
C GLN A 211 -14.84 -16.07 -4.02
N ASN A 212 -13.60 -15.99 -3.55
CA ASN A 212 -13.18 -14.97 -2.60
C ASN A 212 -12.62 -13.77 -3.36
N LYS A 213 -13.25 -12.61 -3.22
CA LYS A 213 -12.68 -11.35 -3.70
C LYS A 213 -11.81 -10.76 -2.60
N LEU A 214 -10.55 -10.48 -2.94
CA LEU A 214 -9.60 -9.91 -2.00
C LEU A 214 -9.31 -8.45 -2.35
N VAL A 215 -9.64 -7.52 -1.44
CA VAL A 215 -9.35 -6.09 -1.61
C VAL A 215 -8.56 -5.57 -0.40
N ARG A 216 -7.96 -4.39 -0.51
CA ARG A 216 -7.35 -3.69 0.63
C ARG A 216 -8.11 -2.40 0.87
N THR A 217 -8.34 -2.09 2.14
CA THR A 217 -9.02 -0.88 2.58
C THR A 217 -8.19 -0.22 3.66
N LEU A 218 -8.11 1.10 3.66
CA LEU A 218 -7.36 1.86 4.65
C LEU A 218 -8.28 2.29 5.79
N TYR A 219 -7.83 2.10 7.03
CA TYR A 219 -8.53 2.56 8.22
C TYR A 219 -7.73 3.65 8.91
N CYS A 220 -8.43 4.68 9.39
CA CYS A 220 -7.90 5.62 10.37
C CYS A 220 -8.21 5.09 11.77
N LEU A 221 -7.18 4.76 12.54
CA LEU A 221 -7.30 4.19 13.89
C LEU A 221 -7.71 5.22 14.95
N GLU A 222 -7.51 6.51 14.67
CA GLU A 222 -7.98 7.62 15.50
C GLU A 222 -9.45 7.97 15.23
N GLY A 223 -10.07 7.36 14.20
CA GLY A 223 -11.49 7.53 13.90
C GLY A 223 -11.85 8.77 13.09
N TYR A 224 -10.88 9.43 12.45
CA TYR A 224 -11.16 10.53 11.53
C TYR A 224 -11.75 9.99 10.22
N PRO A 225 -12.87 10.55 9.73
CA PRO A 225 -13.53 10.09 8.52
C PRO A 225 -12.81 10.52 7.24
N THR A 226 -12.07 11.63 7.28
CA THR A 226 -11.28 12.12 6.15
C THR A 226 -9.93 12.69 6.63
N PRO A 227 -8.89 12.71 5.77
CA PRO A 227 -7.58 13.23 6.13
C PRO A 227 -7.58 14.73 6.49
N GLU A 228 -8.47 15.52 5.89
CA GLU A 228 -8.49 16.99 6.01
C GLU A 228 -8.87 17.45 7.42
N VAL A 229 -9.65 16.65 8.14
CA VAL A 229 -10.05 16.94 9.53
C VAL A 229 -9.07 16.37 10.56
N CYS A 230 -8.04 15.66 10.11
CA CYS A 230 -7.07 15.01 10.98
C CYS A 230 -5.97 16.00 11.42
N GLY A 231 -5.99 16.38 12.71
CA GLY A 231 -4.97 17.27 13.29
C GLY A 231 -3.57 16.67 13.38
N PHE A 232 -3.41 15.37 13.12
CA PHE A 232 -2.12 14.66 13.22
C PHE A 232 -1.06 15.27 12.28
N GLN A 233 -1.43 15.62 11.04
CA GLN A 233 -0.48 16.20 10.09
C GLN A 233 0.01 17.58 10.54
N ALA A 234 -0.88 18.42 11.07
CA ALA A 234 -0.54 19.73 11.61
C ALA A 234 0.41 19.61 12.82
N MET A 235 0.12 18.68 13.72
CA MET A 235 0.97 18.37 14.88
C MET A 235 2.35 17.86 14.45
N GLU A 236 2.41 16.94 13.47
CA GLU A 236 3.69 16.41 12.98
C GLU A 236 4.55 17.49 12.30
N MET A 237 3.93 18.42 11.57
CA MET A 237 4.63 19.57 11.00
C MET A 237 5.20 20.49 12.08
N LEU A 238 4.42 20.79 13.13
CA LEU A 238 4.88 21.60 14.26
C LEU A 238 6.06 20.94 15.00
N ASP A 239 5.97 19.63 15.27
CA ASP A 239 7.05 18.87 15.90
C ASP A 239 8.34 18.87 15.05
N ARG A 240 8.22 18.73 13.73
CA ARG A 240 9.37 18.80 12.80
C ARG A 240 10.00 20.18 12.79
N CYS A 241 9.21 21.25 12.83
CA CYS A 241 9.70 22.63 12.94
C CYS A 241 10.46 22.84 14.25
N HIS A 242 9.92 22.37 15.37
CA HIS A 242 10.56 22.50 16.68
C HIS A 242 11.89 21.74 16.76
N LYS A 243 11.94 20.49 16.28
CA LYS A 243 13.19 19.70 16.24
C LYS A 243 14.25 20.27 15.30
N LYS A 244 13.86 20.99 14.24
CA LYS A 244 14.81 21.69 13.37
C LYS A 244 15.44 22.89 14.05
N GLN A 245 14.67 23.64 14.85
CA GLN A 245 15.19 24.77 15.62
C GLN A 245 16.21 24.32 16.68
N GLN A 246 15.93 23.22 17.38
CA GLN A 246 16.86 22.64 18.39
C GLN A 246 18.15 22.04 17.80
N LYS A 247 18.22 21.79 16.49
CA LYS A 247 19.45 21.31 15.81
C LYS A 247 20.30 22.44 15.23
N MET A 248 19.81 23.68 15.26
CA MET A 248 20.51 24.87 14.79
C MET A 248 21.13 25.70 15.93
N GLU A 249 20.86 25.31 17.18
CA GLU A 249 21.49 25.81 18.41
C GLU A 249 22.57 24.81 18.89
#